data_AF-A0A9W5U2X4-F1
#
_entry.id   AF-A0A9W5U2X4-F1
#
_cell.length_a   1.000
_cell.length_b   1.000
_cell.length_c   1.000
_cell.angle_alpha   90.00
_cell.angle_beta   90.00
_cell.angle_gamma   90.00
#
_symmetry.space_group_name_H-M   'P 1'
#
loop_
_entity.id
_entity.type
_entity.pdbx_description
1 polymer ?
#
loop_
_entity_poly.entity_id
_entity_poly.type
_entity_poly.pdbx_seq_one_letter_code
_entity_poly.pdbx_strand_id
1 'polypeptide(L)'
;MLLQDPQKSSQEYIQSLLYFIDYLLEVPEEMTRELQKDIKPMIGKEASYMDRTMYPDPPTLKPFLDELREEGKRLGIAEGKAEGRAEGKAEGKAEGKAEGKAEGKAEGRKEIAVAMFKKGFSVKEIMELTNLTEKDLDEIKDQL
;
A
#
# COMPACT_ATOMS: atom_id res chain seq x y z
N MET A 1 20.68 -7.08 -47.54
CA MET A 1 20.74 -8.33 -46.77
C MET A 1 20.64 -7.93 -45.29
N LEU A 2 19.42 -7.71 -44.79
CA LEU A 2 19.17 -7.16 -43.45
C LEU A 2 17.94 -7.84 -42.83
N LEU A 3 18.00 -9.15 -42.67
CA LEU A 3 17.01 -9.89 -41.88
C LEU A 3 17.72 -11.11 -41.30
N GLN A 4 17.76 -11.16 -39.96
CA GLN A 4 17.87 -12.31 -39.06
C GLN A 4 18.88 -12.04 -37.94
N ASP A 5 18.44 -11.25 -36.96
CA ASP A 5 18.98 -11.37 -35.60
C ASP A 5 17.88 -11.96 -34.70
N PRO A 6 17.98 -13.24 -34.30
CA PRO A 6 16.91 -13.98 -33.63
C PRO A 6 16.70 -13.60 -32.16
N GLN A 7 17.37 -12.55 -31.66
CA GLN A 7 17.24 -12.07 -30.28
C GLN A 7 16.52 -10.73 -30.10
N LYS A 8 16.04 -10.07 -31.17
CA LYS A 8 15.16 -8.92 -30.96
C LYS A 8 13.84 -9.40 -30.39
N SER A 9 13.55 -9.05 -29.14
CA SER A 9 12.24 -9.29 -28.55
C SER A 9 11.16 -8.65 -29.44
N SER A 10 9.96 -9.23 -29.51
CA SER A 10 8.85 -8.64 -30.29
C SER A 10 8.63 -7.17 -29.93
N GLN A 11 8.97 -6.76 -28.70
CA GLN A 11 8.93 -5.38 -28.22
C GLN A 11 9.97 -4.48 -28.92
N GLU A 12 11.21 -4.93 -29.09
CA GLU A 12 12.27 -4.17 -29.78
C GLU A 12 11.98 -3.97 -31.26
N TYR A 13 11.37 -4.96 -31.91
CA TYR A 13 10.92 -4.84 -33.29
C TYR A 13 9.77 -3.84 -33.44
N ILE A 14 8.74 -3.95 -32.58
CA ILE A 14 7.60 -3.03 -32.57
C ILE A 14 8.07 -1.59 -32.35
N GLN A 15 8.99 -1.36 -31.41
CA GLN A 15 9.48 -0.02 -31.10
C GLN A 15 10.41 0.53 -32.19
N SER A 16 11.23 -0.31 -32.82
CA SER A 16 12.03 0.08 -33.99
C SER A 16 11.14 0.46 -35.18
N LEU A 17 10.05 -0.28 -35.40
CA LEU A 17 9.08 -0.01 -36.45
C LEU A 17 8.29 1.27 -36.17
N LEU A 18 7.84 1.48 -34.93
CA LEU A 18 7.16 2.72 -34.51
C LEU A 18 8.07 3.93 -34.69
N TYR A 19 9.34 3.85 -34.26
CA TYR A 19 10.31 4.94 -34.45
C TYR A 19 10.57 5.24 -35.94
N PHE A 20 10.66 4.20 -36.77
CA PHE A 20 10.87 4.36 -38.22
C PHE A 20 9.66 4.95 -38.94
N ILE A 21 8.44 4.51 -38.58
CA ILE A 21 7.18 5.07 -39.11
C ILE A 21 7.04 6.53 -38.66
N ASP A 22 7.36 6.80 -37.40
CA ASP A 22 7.33 8.15 -36.83
C ASP A 22 8.31 9.11 -37.51
N TYR A 23 9.50 8.61 -37.84
CA TYR A 23 10.52 9.36 -38.58
C TYR A 23 10.11 9.65 -40.04
N LEU A 24 9.31 8.79 -40.65
CA LEU A 24 8.90 8.94 -42.06
C LEU A 24 7.61 9.74 -42.26
N LEU A 25 6.82 9.92 -41.22
CA LEU A 25 5.55 10.61 -41.29
C LEU A 25 5.60 11.82 -40.38
N GLU A 26 5.74 13.03 -40.96
CA GLU A 26 5.24 14.23 -40.29
C GLU A 26 3.71 14.11 -40.25
N VAL A 27 3.20 13.29 -39.31
CA VAL A 27 1.79 12.99 -39.17
C VAL A 27 1.06 14.28 -38.78
N PRO A 28 0.06 14.73 -39.56
CA PRO A 28 -0.76 15.88 -39.18
C PRO A 28 -1.35 15.69 -37.77
N GLU A 29 -1.47 16.76 -36.98
CA GLU A 29 -1.94 16.68 -35.59
C GLU A 29 -3.25 15.89 -35.42
N GLU A 30 -4.16 15.96 -36.39
CA GLU A 30 -5.44 15.26 -36.38
C GLU A 30 -5.27 13.74 -36.39
N MET A 31 -4.40 13.23 -37.27
CA MET A 31 -4.11 11.79 -37.36
C MET A 31 -3.34 11.30 -36.15
N THR A 32 -2.45 12.14 -35.58
CA THR A 32 -1.75 11.83 -34.33
C THR A 32 -2.75 11.64 -33.18
N ARG A 33 -3.78 12.48 -33.10
CA ARG A 33 -4.84 12.35 -32.07
C ARG A 33 -5.70 11.11 -32.28
N GLU A 34 -6.05 10.77 -33.51
CA GLU A 34 -6.77 9.52 -33.81
C GLU A 34 -5.96 8.29 -33.42
N LEU A 35 -4.68 8.26 -33.80
CA LEU A 35 -3.76 7.19 -33.45
C LEU A 35 -3.63 7.04 -31.92
N GLN A 36 -3.46 8.14 -31.19
CA GLN A 36 -3.40 8.12 -29.73
C GLN A 36 -4.68 7.56 -29.10
N LYS A 37 -5.85 7.93 -29.63
CA LYS A 37 -7.15 7.46 -29.15
C LYS A 37 -7.31 5.95 -29.33
N ASP A 38 -6.87 5.42 -30.46
CA ASP A 38 -6.98 3.99 -30.78
C ASP A 38 -5.95 3.13 -30.04
N ILE A 39 -4.74 3.68 -29.82
CA ILE A 39 -3.65 3.00 -29.12
C ILE A 39 -3.82 3.05 -27.59
N LYS A 40 -4.41 4.11 -27.03
CA LYS A 40 -4.63 4.27 -25.57
C LYS A 40 -5.25 3.04 -24.88
N PRO A 41 -6.33 2.41 -25.38
CA PRO A 41 -6.88 1.21 -24.76
C PRO A 41 -5.99 -0.03 -24.91
N MET A 42 -5.09 -0.07 -25.90
CA MET A 42 -4.20 -1.21 -26.16
C MET A 42 -2.94 -1.20 -25.27
N ILE A 43 -2.50 -0.02 -24.82
CA ILE A 43 -1.26 0.12 -24.03
C ILE A 43 -1.49 -0.09 -22.51
N GLY A 44 -2.74 0.01 -22.04
CA GLY A 44 -3.17 -0.44 -20.72
C GLY A 44 -2.23 -0.09 -19.56
N LYS A 45 -2.03 -1.03 -18.64
CA LYS A 45 -1.03 -0.93 -17.55
C LYS A 45 0.41 -1.18 -18.04
N GLU A 46 0.58 -1.55 -19.31
CA GLU A 46 1.86 -2.03 -19.86
C GLU A 46 2.79 -0.89 -20.31
N ALA A 47 2.29 0.35 -20.37
CA ALA A 47 3.14 1.55 -20.51
C ALA A 47 4.26 1.62 -19.46
N SER A 48 4.05 1.05 -18.26
CA SER A 48 5.08 1.00 -17.22
C SER A 48 6.30 0.16 -17.60
N TYR A 49 6.16 -0.79 -18.54
CA TYR A 49 7.25 -1.64 -18.99
C TYR A 49 8.05 -1.03 -20.16
N MET A 50 7.54 0.02 -20.82
CA MET A 50 8.23 0.68 -21.92
C MET A 50 9.39 1.59 -21.47
N ASP A 51 9.50 1.85 -20.16
CA ASP A 51 10.59 2.64 -19.55
C ASP A 51 11.96 1.91 -19.53
N ARG A 52 12.02 0.65 -20.02
CA ARG A 52 13.20 -0.23 -19.93
C ARG A 52 14.03 -0.33 -21.20
N THR A 53 13.80 0.53 -22.19
CA THR A 53 14.53 0.44 -23.47
C THR A 53 15.65 1.47 -23.56
N MET A 54 16.73 1.10 -24.24
CA MET A 54 17.94 1.92 -24.38
C MET A 54 17.79 3.05 -25.43
N TYR A 55 16.59 3.23 -25.98
CA TYR A 55 16.29 4.17 -27.06
C TYR A 55 15.41 5.32 -26.57
N PRO A 56 15.63 6.56 -27.07
CA PRO A 56 14.79 7.70 -26.73
C PRO A 56 13.36 7.51 -27.27
N ASP A 57 12.38 8.06 -26.55
CA ASP A 57 10.98 8.02 -27.00
C ASP A 57 10.83 8.65 -28.40
N PRO A 58 10.00 8.06 -29.28
CA PRO A 58 9.69 8.64 -30.57
C PRO A 58 9.05 10.02 -30.39
N PRO A 59 9.55 11.08 -31.06
CA PRO A 59 9.12 12.46 -30.83
C PRO A 59 7.61 12.69 -30.88
N THR A 60 6.88 12.04 -31.79
CA THR A 60 5.43 12.25 -31.95
C THR A 60 4.61 11.58 -30.87
N LEU A 61 5.04 10.41 -30.39
CA LEU A 61 4.35 9.71 -29.31
C LEU A 61 4.84 10.15 -27.93
N LYS A 62 5.98 10.84 -27.84
CA LYS A 62 6.55 11.29 -26.58
C LYS A 62 5.52 12.02 -25.69
N PRO A 63 4.73 13.01 -26.17
CA PRO A 63 3.75 13.69 -25.32
C PRO A 63 2.69 12.73 -24.76
N PHE A 64 2.28 11.76 -25.57
CA PHE A 64 1.29 10.76 -25.20
C PHE A 64 1.84 9.72 -24.21
N LEU A 65 3.06 9.24 -24.44
CA LEU A 65 3.75 8.32 -23.53
C LEU A 65 4.02 8.98 -22.18
N ASP A 66 4.39 10.26 -22.16
CA ASP A 66 4.55 11.04 -20.94
C ASP A 66 3.23 11.17 -20.18
N GLU A 67 2.11 11.44 -20.86
CA GLU A 67 0.78 11.48 -20.25
C GLU A 67 0.41 10.12 -19.62
N LEU A 68 0.62 9.02 -20.35
CA LEU A 68 0.33 7.67 -19.85
C LEU A 68 1.18 7.31 -18.63
N ARG A 69 2.47 7.69 -18.62
CA ARG A 69 3.35 7.47 -17.46
C ARG A 69 2.87 8.25 -16.24
N GLU A 70 2.48 9.51 -16.42
CA GLU A 70 1.96 10.33 -15.32
C GLU A 70 0.60 9.82 -14.81
N GLU A 71 -0.29 9.38 -15.71
CA GLU A 71 -1.55 8.73 -15.33
C GLU A 71 -1.30 7.43 -14.55
N GLY A 72 -0.38 6.58 -15.02
CA GLY A 72 0.03 5.36 -14.34
C GLY A 72 0.62 5.62 -12.95
N LYS A 73 1.54 6.58 -12.83
CA LYS A 73 2.09 7.00 -11.53
C LYS A 73 1.01 7.51 -10.59
N ARG A 74 0.08 8.34 -11.09
CA ARG A 74 -1.02 8.89 -10.29
C ARG A 74 -1.93 7.79 -9.77
N LEU A 75 -2.29 6.82 -10.62
CA LEU A 75 -3.10 5.66 -10.23
C LEU A 75 -2.36 4.80 -9.21
N GLY A 76 -1.09 4.47 -9.45
CA GLY A 76 -0.29 3.67 -8.52
C GLY A 76 -0.13 4.33 -7.14
N ILE A 77 0.10 5.65 -7.09
CA ILE A 77 0.15 6.40 -5.83
C ILE A 77 -1.21 6.41 -5.14
N ALA A 78 -2.31 6.56 -5.89
CA ALA A 78 -3.65 6.57 -5.33
C ALA A 78 -4.03 5.20 -4.73
N GLU A 79 -3.78 4.12 -5.47
CA GLU A 79 -4.00 2.74 -5.04
C GLU A 79 -3.16 2.43 -3.78
N GLY A 80 -1.84 2.67 -3.82
CA GLY A 80 -0.96 2.40 -2.68
C GLY A 80 -1.31 3.23 -1.43
N LYS A 81 -1.71 4.50 -1.60
CA LYS A 81 -2.19 5.33 -0.47
C LYS A 81 -3.52 4.85 0.09
N ALA A 82 -4.39 4.26 -0.72
CA ALA A 82 -5.67 3.74 -0.27
C ALA A 82 -5.47 2.44 0.52
N GLU A 83 -4.67 1.53 -0.03
CA GLU A 83 -4.30 0.25 0.60
C GLU A 83 -3.59 0.47 1.94
N GLY A 84 -2.51 1.25 1.96
CA GLY A 84 -1.76 1.50 3.20
C GLY A 84 -2.58 2.21 4.30
N ARG A 85 -3.55 3.06 3.93
CA ARG A 85 -4.47 3.66 4.91
C ARG A 85 -5.48 2.66 5.45
N ALA A 86 -5.96 1.73 4.63
CA ALA A 86 -6.90 0.71 5.06
C ALA A 86 -6.23 -0.28 6.01
N GLU A 87 -5.03 -0.76 5.65
CA GLU A 87 -4.22 -1.66 6.47
C GLU A 87 -3.86 -1.02 7.82
N GLY A 88 -3.25 0.17 7.81
CA GLY A 88 -2.84 0.84 9.05
C GLY A 88 -4.02 1.16 9.98
N LYS A 89 -5.21 1.45 9.44
CA LYS A 89 -6.43 1.65 10.24
C LYS A 89 -6.94 0.35 10.84
N ALA A 90 -6.85 -0.76 10.11
CA ALA A 90 -7.27 -2.07 10.60
C ALA A 90 -6.34 -2.57 11.72
N GLU A 91 -5.03 -2.48 11.52
CA GLU A 91 -4.01 -2.86 12.49
C GLU A 91 -4.14 -2.01 13.76
N GLY A 92 -4.12 -0.68 13.65
CA GLY A 92 -4.22 0.21 14.81
C GLY A 92 -5.52 0.03 15.60
N LYS A 93 -6.64 -0.31 14.94
CA LYS A 93 -7.90 -0.62 15.62
C LYS A 93 -7.85 -1.97 16.34
N ALA A 94 -7.16 -2.97 15.77
CA ALA A 94 -7.02 -4.28 16.38
C ALA A 94 -6.11 -4.20 17.62
N GLU A 95 -4.96 -3.54 17.51
CA GLU A 95 -4.01 -3.33 18.60
C GLU A 95 -4.66 -2.52 19.73
N GLY A 96 -5.23 -1.35 19.43
CA GLY A 96 -5.86 -0.52 20.46
C GLY A 96 -7.04 -1.20 21.16
N LYS A 97 -7.79 -2.08 20.48
CA LYS A 97 -8.87 -2.85 21.10
C LYS A 97 -8.32 -3.98 21.99
N ALA A 98 -7.20 -4.60 21.61
CA ALA A 98 -6.56 -5.64 22.41
C ALA A 98 -5.96 -5.04 23.69
N GLU A 99 -5.19 -3.96 23.55
CA GLU A 99 -4.58 -3.23 24.67
C GLU A 99 -5.64 -2.69 25.62
N GLY A 100 -6.62 -1.93 25.12
CA GLY A 100 -7.67 -1.37 25.99
C GLY A 100 -8.51 -2.42 26.71
N LYS A 101 -8.71 -3.61 26.11
CA LYS A 101 -9.39 -4.73 26.77
C LYS A 101 -8.52 -5.39 27.84
N ALA A 102 -7.20 -5.45 27.63
CA ALA A 102 -6.26 -5.99 28.62
C ALA A 102 -6.13 -5.03 29.81
N GLU A 103 -5.92 -3.75 29.54
CA GLU A 103 -5.83 -2.69 30.55
C GLU A 103 -7.12 -2.61 31.38
N GLY A 104 -8.28 -2.51 30.74
CA GLY A 104 -9.56 -2.43 31.46
C GLY A 104 -9.86 -3.68 32.31
N LYS A 105 -9.41 -4.87 31.89
CA LYS A 105 -9.51 -6.08 32.72
C LYS A 105 -8.57 -6.04 33.91
N ALA A 106 -7.35 -5.53 33.73
CA ALA A 106 -6.38 -5.40 34.82
C ALA A 106 -6.87 -4.36 35.84
N GLU A 107 -7.28 -3.19 35.38
CA GLU A 107 -7.84 -2.11 36.21
C GLU A 107 -9.07 -2.59 36.98
N GLY A 108 -10.03 -3.23 36.31
CA GLY A 108 -11.21 -3.79 36.97
C GLY A 108 -10.88 -4.83 38.05
N ARG A 109 -9.85 -5.66 37.86
CA ARG A 109 -9.36 -6.58 38.92
C ARG A 109 -8.78 -5.82 40.11
N LYS A 110 -8.02 -4.75 39.87
CA LYS A 110 -7.47 -3.89 40.93
C LYS A 110 -8.58 -3.20 41.73
N GLU A 111 -9.59 -2.63 41.05
CA GLU A 111 -10.74 -2.00 41.71
C GLU A 111 -11.51 -2.98 42.60
N ILE A 112 -11.74 -4.20 42.11
CA ILE A 112 -12.39 -5.26 42.89
C ILE A 112 -11.55 -5.61 44.13
N ALA A 113 -10.24 -5.75 43.98
CA ALA A 113 -9.33 -6.03 45.11
C ALA A 113 -9.37 -4.91 46.16
N VAL A 114 -9.37 -3.63 45.75
CA VAL A 114 -9.53 -2.48 46.66
C VAL A 114 -10.85 -2.56 47.44
N ALA A 115 -11.96 -2.89 46.76
CA ALA A 115 -13.26 -3.03 47.39
C ALA A 115 -13.30 -4.20 48.40
N MET A 116 -12.60 -5.30 48.10
CA MET A 116 -12.46 -6.46 48.99
C MET A 116 -11.62 -6.12 50.22
N PHE A 117 -10.51 -5.39 50.07
CA PHE A 117 -9.72 -4.89 51.21
C PHE A 117 -10.55 -4.03 52.16
N LYS A 118 -11.33 -3.09 51.61
CA LYS A 118 -12.23 -2.22 52.42
C LYS A 118 -13.32 -3.01 53.17
N LYS A 119 -13.70 -4.18 52.67
CA LYS A 119 -14.66 -5.09 53.31
C LYS A 119 -14.03 -6.07 54.29
N GLY A 120 -12.70 -6.05 54.46
CA GLY A 120 -11.98 -6.89 55.42
C GLY A 120 -11.68 -8.30 54.95
N PHE A 121 -11.68 -8.56 53.64
CA PHE A 121 -11.24 -9.86 53.10
C PHE A 121 -9.72 -10.05 53.30
N SER A 122 -9.30 -11.31 53.48
CA SER A 122 -7.88 -11.64 53.60
C SER A 122 -7.18 -11.63 52.23
N VAL A 123 -5.87 -11.37 52.22
CA VAL A 123 -5.04 -11.35 51.00
C VAL A 123 -5.21 -12.64 50.19
N LYS A 124 -5.26 -13.80 50.87
CA LYS A 124 -5.39 -15.11 50.25
C LYS A 124 -6.72 -15.28 49.51
N GLU A 125 -7.83 -14.83 50.11
CA GLU A 125 -9.16 -14.88 49.48
C GLU A 125 -9.24 -13.95 48.25
N ILE A 126 -8.60 -12.78 48.32
CA ILE A 126 -8.57 -11.83 47.21
C ILE A 126 -7.77 -12.41 46.02
N MET A 127 -6.62 -13.05 46.28
CA MET A 127 -5.84 -13.72 45.23
C MET A 127 -6.65 -14.80 44.51
N GLU A 128 -7.38 -15.64 45.24
CA GLU A 128 -8.22 -16.70 44.66
C GLU A 128 -9.37 -16.14 43.80
N LEU A 129 -9.96 -15.01 44.18
CA LEU A 129 -11.11 -14.43 43.47
C LEU A 129 -10.73 -13.52 42.29
N THR A 130 -9.56 -12.88 42.35
CA THR A 130 -9.14 -11.87 41.36
C THR A 130 -8.02 -12.33 40.43
N ASN A 131 -7.38 -13.48 40.73
CA ASN A 131 -6.18 -13.97 40.06
C ASN A 131 -5.04 -12.92 40.03
N LEU A 132 -4.98 -12.06 41.05
CA LEU A 132 -3.87 -11.14 41.28
C LEU A 132 -2.77 -11.84 42.09
N THR A 133 -1.52 -11.44 41.87
CA THR A 133 -0.38 -11.94 42.64
C THR A 133 -0.25 -11.20 43.97
N GLU A 134 0.46 -11.80 44.92
CA GLU A 134 0.75 -11.15 46.22
C GLU A 134 1.44 -9.79 46.02
N LYS A 135 2.35 -9.70 45.05
CA LYS A 135 3.00 -8.45 44.65
C LYS A 135 2.01 -7.40 44.14
N ASP A 136 1.06 -7.78 43.28
CA ASP A 136 0.03 -6.84 42.77
C ASP A 136 -0.84 -6.30 43.92
N LEU A 137 -1.13 -7.14 44.92
CA LEU A 137 -1.92 -6.76 46.08
C LEU A 137 -1.14 -5.87 47.06
N ASP A 138 0.15 -6.11 47.25
CA ASP A 138 1.02 -5.23 48.02
C ASP A 138 1.12 -3.84 47.38
N GLU A 139 1.30 -3.77 46.05
CA GLU A 139 1.29 -2.49 45.31
C GLU A 139 -0.04 -1.74 45.46
N ILE A 140 -1.18 -2.44 45.46
CA ILE A 140 -2.50 -1.85 45.68
C ILE A 140 -2.65 -1.34 47.12
N LYS A 141 -2.13 -2.09 48.10
CA LYS A 141 -2.20 -1.75 49.52
C LYS A 141 -1.33 -0.53 49.86
N ASP A 142 -0.20 -0.38 49.18
CA ASP A 142 0.67 0.80 49.32
C ASP A 142 0.05 2.09 48.73
N GLN A 143 -0.97 1.95 47.88
CA GLN A 143 -1.71 3.06 47.25
C GLN A 143 -3.03 3.42 47.96
N LEU A 144 -3.39 2.69 49.02
CA LEU A 144 -4.65 2.80 49.78
C LEU A 144 -4.50 3.65 51.04
#